data_AF-A0A920E271-F1
#
_entry.id   AF-A0A920E271-F1
#
_cell.length_a   1.000
_cell.length_b   1.000
_cell.length_c   1.000
_cell.angle_alpha   90.00
_cell.angle_beta   90.00
_cell.angle_gamma   90.00
#
_symmetry.space_group_name_H-M   'P 1'
#
loop_
_entity.id
_entity.type
_entity.pdbx_description
1 polymer ?
#
loop_
_entity_poly.entity_id
_entity_poly.type
_entity_poly.pdbx_seq_one_letter_code
_entity_poly.pdbx_strand_id
1 'polypeptide(L)' 'MALVENIHRQDLDSIEIAISYKRLIEEIKITQEELSEKLEKRSTITNYLRLLKLIQ' A
#
# COMPACT_ATOMS: atom_id res chain seq x y z
N MET A 1 6.16 -4.59 -12.94
CA MET A 1 4.70 -4.84 -12.93
C MET A 1 4.27 -5.81 -11.82
N ALA A 2 5.06 -6.85 -11.50
CA ALA A 2 4.69 -7.87 -10.50
C ALA A 2 4.34 -7.38 -9.07
N LEU A 3 4.94 -6.28 -8.57
CA LEU A 3 4.69 -5.78 -7.21
C LEU A 3 3.32 -5.10 -7.06
N VAL A 4 2.85 -4.44 -8.12
CA VAL A 4 1.59 -3.69 -8.15
C VAL A 4 0.40 -4.63 -8.37
N GLU A 5 0.55 -5.61 -9.27
CA GLU A 5 -0.52 -6.59 -9.56
C GLU A 5 -0.77 -7.56 -8.39
N ASN A 6 0.23 -7.82 -7.55
CA ASN A 6 0.07 -8.71 -6.41
C ASN A 6 -0.80 -8.14 -5.27
N ILE A 7 -0.96 -6.81 -5.18
CA ILE A 7 -1.69 -6.14 -4.08
C ILE A 7 -3.20 -6.40 -4.12
N HIS A 8 -3.75 -6.75 -5.29
CA HIS A 8 -5.18 -7.04 -5.45
C HIS A 8 -5.52 -8.53 -5.30
N ARG A 9 -4.61 -9.38 -4.82
CA ARG A 9 -4.95 -10.77 -4.52
C ARG A 9 -6.00 -10.83 -3.41
N GLN A 10 -7.04 -11.62 -3.63
CA GLN A 10 -8.17 -11.75 -2.71
C GLN A 10 -7.80 -12.39 -1.35
N ASP A 11 -6.61 -13.00 -1.24
CA ASP A 11 -6.11 -13.66 -0.02
C ASP A 11 -5.17 -12.79 0.84
N LEU A 12 -4.92 -11.53 0.46
CA LEU A 12 -4.02 -10.68 1.25
C LEU A 12 -4.73 -10.14 2.50
N ASP A 13 -4.10 -10.32 3.67
CA ASP A 13 -4.56 -9.66 4.88
C ASP A 13 -4.26 -8.15 4.84
N SER A 14 -5.02 -7.38 5.62
CA SER A 14 -4.92 -5.93 5.70
C SER A 14 -3.51 -5.45 6.04
N ILE A 15 -2.76 -6.22 6.83
CA ILE A 15 -1.36 -5.92 7.16
C ILE A 15 -0.43 -6.12 5.97
N GLU A 16 -0.62 -7.18 5.16
CA GLU A 16 0.21 -7.45 3.99
C GLU A 16 0.02 -6.39 2.90
N ILE A 17 -1.21 -5.92 2.71
CA ILE A 17 -1.53 -4.79 1.83
C ILE A 17 -0.80 -3.53 2.31
N ALA A 18 -0.86 -3.26 3.62
CA ALA A 18 -0.20 -2.08 4.19
C ALA A 18 1.33 -2.13 4.06
N ILE A 19 1.95 -3.29 4.29
CA ILE A 19 3.39 -3.49 4.05
C ILE A 19 3.72 -3.25 2.57
N SER A 20 2.89 -3.74 1.66
CA SER A 20 3.09 -3.56 0.22
C SER A 20 3.04 -2.09 -0.18
N TYR A 21 2.06 -1.31 0.32
CA TYR A 21 2.01 0.13 0.08
C TYR A 21 3.24 0.86 0.63
N LYS A 22 3.69 0.50 1.84
CA LYS A 22 4.91 1.08 2.43
C LYS A 22 6.13 0.80 1.55
N ARG A 23 6.30 -0.45 1.10
CA ARG A 23 7.41 -0.84 0.21
C ARG A 23 7.34 -0.12 -1.13
N LEU A 24 6.17 0.04 -1.74
CA LEU A 24 6.05 0.81 -2.98
C LEU A 24 6.52 2.26 -2.81
N ILE A 25 6.10 2.91 -1.72
CA ILE A 25 6.52 4.29 -1.41
C ILE A 25 8.03 4.37 -1.18
N GLU A 26 8.60 3.44 -0.43
CA GLU A 26 10.02 3.47 -0.03
C GLU A 26 10.98 2.97 -1.14
N GLU A 27 10.64 1.87 -1.81
CA GLU A 27 11.50 1.24 -2.83
C GLU A 27 11.36 1.92 -4.20
N ILE A 28 10.15 2.35 -4.58
CA ILE A 28 9.90 3.02 -5.87
C ILE A 28 10.03 4.55 -5.73
N LYS A 29 10.17 5.06 -4.50
CA LYS A 29 10.33 6.50 -4.19
C LYS A 29 9.18 7.35 -4.75
N ILE A 30 7.97 6.82 -4.69
CA ILE A 30 6.74 7.53 -5.10
C ILE A 30 5.99 8.06 -3.89
N THR A 31 5.27 9.15 -4.08
CA THR A 31 4.39 9.73 -3.06
C THR A 31 3.09 8.93 -2.91
N GLN A 32 2.39 9.14 -1.79
CA GLN A 32 1.04 8.57 -1.62
C GLN A 32 0.05 9.09 -2.67
N GLU A 33 0.26 10.30 -3.18
CA GLU A 33 -0.56 10.89 -4.24
C GLU A 33 -0.36 10.11 -5.55
N GLU A 34 0.88 9.94 -5.99
CA GLU A 34 1.23 9.15 -7.19
C GLU A 34 0.83 7.67 -7.07
N LEU A 35 0.92 7.10 -5.87
CA LEU A 35 0.43 5.75 -5.61
C LEU A 35 -1.10 5.68 -5.73
N SER A 36 -1.79 6.72 -5.30
CA SER A 36 -3.26 6.77 -5.35
C SER A 36 -3.83 6.91 -6.76
N GLU A 37 -3.08 7.51 -7.66
CA GLU A 37 -3.43 7.56 -9.08
C GLU A 37 -3.38 6.18 -9.75
N LYS A 38 -2.65 5.22 -9.17
CA LYS A 38 -2.35 3.92 -9.79
C LYS A 38 -3.08 2.73 -9.18
N LEU A 39 -3.43 2.79 -7.89
CA LEU A 39 -3.93 1.62 -7.15
C LEU A 39 -5.28 1.87 -6.50
N GLU A 40 -5.37 2.83 -5.60
CA GLU A 40 -6.47 2.96 -4.64
C GLU A 40 -6.63 4.42 -4.21
N LYS A 41 -7.74 4.77 -3.56
CA LYS A 41 -7.89 6.14 -3.04
C LYS A 41 -6.79 6.45 -2.02
N ARG A 42 -6.28 7.68 -2.04
CA ARG A 42 -5.26 8.14 -1.06
C ARG A 42 -5.68 7.92 0.39
N SER A 43 -6.97 8.08 0.70
CA SER A 43 -7.53 7.80 2.03
C SER A 43 -7.40 6.32 2.42
N THR A 44 -7.64 5.40 1.48
CA THR A 44 -7.45 3.96 1.66
C THR A 44 -5.99 3.65 1.99
N ILE A 45 -5.06 4.15 1.16
CA ILE A 45 -3.61 3.98 1.36
C ILE A 45 -3.19 4.51 2.74
N THR A 46 -3.68 5.69 3.12
CA THR A 46 -3.37 6.30 4.43
C THR A 46 -3.85 5.43 5.58
N ASN A 47 -5.05 4.85 5.49
CA ASN A 47 -5.61 4.00 6.53
C ASN A 47 -4.80 2.70 6.70
N TYR A 48 -4.39 2.07 5.60
CA TYR A 48 -3.50 0.90 5.66
C TYR A 48 -2.16 1.24 6.29
N LEU A 49 -1.50 2.34 5.89
CA LEU A 49 -0.25 2.77 6.51
C LEU A 49 -0.39 3.10 8.00
N ARG A 50 -1.58 3.55 8.46
CA ARG A 50 -1.87 3.74 9.89
C ARG A 50 -1.97 2.42 10.64
N LEU A 51 -2.52 1.36 10.03
CA LEU A 51 -2.56 0.03 10.65
C LEU A 51 -1.15 -0.43 11.06
N LEU A 52 -0.15 -0.23 10.20
CA LEU A 52 1.24 -0.56 10.52
C LEU A 52 1.79 0.19 11.73
N LYS A 53 1.31 1.41 11.99
CA LYS A 53 1.75 2.21 13.16
C LYS A 53 1.04 1.81 14.45
N LEU A 54 -0.13 1.17 14.37
CA LEU A 54 -0.89 0.75 15.55
C LEU A 54 -0.41 -0.59 16.12
N ILE A 55 0.22 -1.42 15.28
CA ILE A 55 0.80 -2.71 15.69
C ILE A 55 2.29 -2.62 16.06
N GLN A 56 2.88 -1.42 15.96
CA GLN A 56 4.31 -1.17 16.17
C GLN A 56 4.62 -0.72 17.59
#